data_AF-A0A1F9K3G6-F1
#
_entry.id   AF-A0A1F9K3G6-F1
#
_cell.length_a   1.000
_cell.length_b   1.000
_cell.length_c   1.000
_cell.angle_alpha   90.00
_cell.angle_beta   90.00
_cell.angle_gamma   90.00
#
_symmetry.space_group_name_H-M   'P 1'
#
loop_
_entity.id
_entity.type
_entity.pdbx_description
1 polymer ?
#
loop_
_entity_poly.entity_id
_entity_poly.type
_entity_poly.pdbx_seq_one_letter_code
_entity_poly.pdbx_strand_id
1 'polypeptide(L)'
;MSSTNTAILDEEFEFYGQTSLDDRKRITLTRAVDALRDLFQEEPAKLRFAIYVNKAGQILLSPETTIPLHEAWLFKNPGALHSVLRGIEQAKAGNLKDLGSFAEDAKED
;
A
#
# COMPACT_ATOMS: atom_id res chain seq x y z
N MET A 1 35.95 -0.38 2.17
CA MET A 1 34.80 0.13 1.39
C MET A 1 33.83 0.74 2.39
N SER A 2 33.74 2.07 2.41
CA SER A 2 33.01 2.83 3.43
C SER A 2 31.51 2.67 3.21
N SER A 3 30.83 1.91 4.07
CA SER A 3 29.37 1.88 4.07
C SER A 3 28.88 3.13 4.80
N THR A 4 28.50 4.14 4.04
CA THR A 4 27.77 5.32 4.53
C THR A 4 26.56 4.84 5.34
N ASN A 5 26.56 5.20 6.61
CA ASN A 5 25.45 4.98 7.53
C ASN A 5 24.36 5.99 7.17
N THR A 6 23.62 5.74 6.08
CA THR A 6 22.59 6.67 5.58
C THR A 6 21.46 6.72 6.59
N ALA A 7 21.36 7.85 7.29
CA ALA A 7 20.22 8.13 8.16
C ALA A 7 18.95 8.18 7.30
N ILE A 8 17.93 7.43 7.70
CA ILE A 8 16.62 7.40 7.01
C ILE A 8 15.80 8.67 7.31
N LEU A 9 16.05 9.30 8.45
CA LEU A 9 15.34 10.51 8.87
C LEU A 9 15.93 11.73 8.13
N ASP A 10 15.12 12.36 7.30
CA ASP A 10 15.42 13.60 6.60
C ASP A 10 14.27 14.61 6.73
N GLU A 11 14.30 15.68 5.93
CA GLU A 11 13.33 16.78 5.98
C GLU A 11 11.93 16.38 5.47
N GLU A 12 11.77 15.23 4.81
CA GLU A 12 10.46 14.75 4.33
C GLU A 12 9.63 14.11 5.44
N PHE A 13 10.22 13.87 6.62
CA PHE A 13 9.52 13.30 7.78
C PHE A 13 8.93 14.38 8.68
N GLU A 14 7.61 14.31 8.89
CA GLU A 14 6.95 15.09 9.92
C GLU A 14 6.99 14.36 11.28
N PHE A 15 7.26 15.10 12.35
CA PHE A 15 7.31 14.56 13.71
C PHE A 15 5.91 14.44 14.32
N TYR A 16 5.46 13.21 14.58
CA TYR A 16 4.13 12.92 15.16
C TYR A 16 4.12 12.67 16.68
N GLY A 17 5.29 12.63 17.34
CA GLY A 17 5.41 12.50 18.79
C GLY A 17 6.52 11.57 19.26
N GLN A 18 6.68 11.50 20.59
CA GLN A 18 7.61 10.62 21.27
C GLN A 18 6.85 9.79 22.31
N THR A 19 7.19 8.51 22.42
CA THR A 19 6.60 7.60 23.40
C THR A 19 7.63 6.55 23.84
N SER A 20 7.36 5.83 24.92
CA SER A 20 8.18 4.74 25.43
C SER A 20 7.53 3.39 25.17
N LEU A 21 8.33 2.33 25.24
CA LEU A 21 7.81 0.96 25.25
C LEU A 21 6.99 0.73 26.53
N ASP A 22 5.90 -0.02 26.40
CA ASP A 22 5.22 -0.61 27.55
C ASP A 22 5.91 -1.90 28.03
N ASP A 23 5.37 -2.49 29.09
CA ASP A 23 5.82 -3.76 29.68
C ASP A 23 5.80 -4.94 28.69
N ARG A 24 4.98 -4.85 27.65
CA ARG A 24 4.84 -5.82 26.57
C ARG A 24 5.66 -5.46 25.33
N LYS A 25 6.57 -4.49 25.43
CA LYS A 25 7.45 -4.02 24.34
C LYS A 25 6.66 -3.46 23.15
N ARG A 26 5.51 -2.84 23.40
CA ARG A 26 4.70 -2.17 22.37
C ARG A 26 4.93 -0.65 22.42
N ILE A 27 4.81 -0.01 21.27
CA ILE A 27 4.86 1.44 21.09
C ILE A 27 3.47 1.91 20.67
N THR A 28 2.95 2.95 21.33
CA THR A 28 1.68 3.55 20.95
C THR A 28 1.87 4.52 19.78
N LEU A 29 1.17 4.27 18.67
CA LEU A 29 1.32 5.04 17.43
C LEU A 29 0.08 5.87 17.07
N THR A 30 -0.82 6.15 18.02
CA THR A 30 -2.15 6.75 17.77
C THR A 30 -2.10 7.94 16.81
N ARG A 31 -1.27 8.95 17.09
CA ARG A 31 -1.17 10.16 16.24
C ARG A 31 -0.65 9.87 14.84
N ALA A 32 0.33 8.97 14.72
CA ALA A 32 0.85 8.56 13.41
C ALA A 32 -0.20 7.75 12.63
N VAL A 33 -0.95 6.87 13.31
CA VAL A 33 -2.03 6.09 12.68
C VAL A 33 -3.19 6.97 12.22
N ASP A 34 -3.55 8.00 12.99
CA ASP A 34 -4.56 8.99 12.57
C ASP A 34 -4.10 9.74 11.30
N ALA A 35 -2.84 10.14 11.23
CA ALA A 35 -2.28 10.79 10.04
C ALA A 35 -2.29 9.84 8.81
N LEU A 36 -1.96 8.56 9.00
CA LEU A 36 -2.00 7.57 7.93
C LEU A 36 -3.43 7.24 7.48
N ARG A 37 -4.41 7.22 8.40
CA ARG A 37 -5.83 7.09 8.05
C ARG A 37 -6.24 8.22 7.12
N ASP A 38 -5.90 9.45 7.49
CA ASP A 38 -6.30 10.64 6.72
C ASP A 38 -5.59 10.66 5.34
N LEU A 39 -4.34 10.17 5.28
CA LEU A 39 -3.57 10.04 4.05
C LEU A 39 -4.11 8.97 3.10
N PHE A 40 -4.39 7.76 3.59
CA PHE A 40 -4.80 6.62 2.77
C PHE A 40 -6.32 6.45 2.65
N GLN A 41 -7.10 7.17 3.45
CA GLN A 41 -8.56 7.01 3.58
C GLN A 41 -8.96 5.56 3.95
N GLU A 42 -8.11 4.89 4.74
CA GLU A 42 -8.28 3.49 5.13
C GLU A 42 -8.50 3.34 6.63
N GLU A 43 -9.30 2.35 7.00
CA GLU A 43 -9.59 2.02 8.40
C GLU A 43 -8.30 1.59 9.13
N PRO A 44 -7.96 2.20 10.29
CA PRO A 44 -6.75 1.87 11.05
C PRO A 44 -6.55 0.38 11.33
N ALA A 45 -7.64 -0.37 11.53
CA ALA A 45 -7.60 -1.81 11.80
C ALA A 45 -7.07 -2.66 10.63
N LYS A 46 -7.13 -2.12 9.40
CA LYS A 46 -6.64 -2.79 8.19
C LYS A 46 -5.17 -2.50 7.91
N LEU A 47 -4.58 -1.48 8.54
CA LEU A 47 -3.17 -1.18 8.37
C LEU A 47 -2.32 -2.36 8.84
N ARG A 48 -1.41 -2.79 7.98
CA ARG A 48 -0.31 -3.70 8.30
C ARG A 48 0.98 -2.92 8.07
N PHE A 49 2.03 -3.27 8.80
CA PHE A 49 3.30 -2.59 8.67
C PHE A 49 4.41 -3.62 8.46
N ALA A 50 5.22 -3.43 7.43
CA ALA A 50 6.54 -4.03 7.40
C ALA A 50 7.48 -3.25 8.33
N ILE A 51 8.32 -3.99 9.03
CA ILE A 51 9.23 -3.46 10.04
C ILE A 51 10.66 -3.66 9.54
N TYR A 52 11.39 -2.55 9.38
CA TYR A 52 12.78 -2.55 8.96
C TYR A 52 13.65 -1.97 10.07
N VAL A 53 14.84 -2.54 10.25
CA VAL A 53 15.88 -2.02 11.16
C VAL A 53 17.17 -1.87 10.38
N ASN A 54 17.75 -0.67 10.37
CA ASN A 54 19.01 -0.41 9.68
C ASN A 54 20.23 -0.53 10.62
N LYS A 55 21.43 -0.43 10.05
CA LYS A 55 22.69 -0.49 10.82
C LYS A 55 22.89 0.69 11.77
N ALA A 56 22.16 1.79 11.59
CA ALA A 56 22.16 2.93 12.49
C ALA A 56 21.23 2.74 13.71
N GLY A 57 20.50 1.62 13.79
CA GLY A 57 19.54 1.35 14.87
C GLY A 57 18.21 2.07 14.72
N GLN A 58 17.94 2.66 13.55
CA GLN A 58 16.65 3.27 13.23
C GLN A 58 15.64 2.17 12.87
N ILE A 59 14.41 2.34 13.33
CA ILE A 59 13.27 1.48 12.98
C ILE A 59 12.38 2.25 12.01
N LEU A 60 12.10 1.66 10.85
CA LEU A 60 11.14 2.17 9.87
C LEU A 60 9.91 1.26 9.87
N LEU A 61 8.73 1.87 10.01
CA LEU A 61 7.44 1.21 9.83
C LEU A 61 6.87 1.65 8.49
N SER A 62 6.70 0.71 7.56
CA SER A 62 6.15 0.97 6.23
C SER A 62 4.75 0.35 6.14
N PRO A 63 3.67 1.14 5.98
CA PRO A 63 2.32 0.62 5.77
C PRO A 63 2.26 -0.25 4.51
N GLU A 64 1.65 -1.44 4.62
CA GLU A 64 1.47 -2.38 3.52
C GLU A 64 0.03 -2.88 3.46
N THR A 65 -0.43 -3.24 2.27
CA THR A 65 -1.70 -3.93 2.04
C THR A 65 -1.47 -5.34 1.52
N THR A 66 -2.37 -6.26 1.86
CA THR A 66 -2.32 -7.64 1.35
C THR A 66 -3.18 -7.76 0.11
N ILE A 67 -2.57 -8.18 -0.99
CA ILE A 67 -3.26 -8.46 -2.25
C ILE A 67 -3.52 -9.97 -2.31
N PRO A 68 -4.77 -10.43 -2.58
CA PRO A 68 -5.06 -11.84 -2.80
C PRO A 68 -4.11 -12.45 -3.84
N LEU A 69 -3.66 -13.69 -3.61
CA LEU A 69 -2.64 -14.32 -4.47
C LEU A 69 -3.08 -14.40 -5.95
N HIS A 70 -4.37 -14.63 -6.20
CA HIS A 70 -4.94 -14.70 -7.54
C HIS A 70 -5.06 -13.33 -8.25
N GLU A 71 -4.84 -12.22 -7.53
CA GLU A 71 -4.79 -10.86 -8.09
C GLU A 71 -3.35 -10.34 -8.18
N ALA A 72 -2.42 -10.92 -7.42
CA ALA A 72 -1.03 -10.48 -7.35
C ALA A 72 -0.31 -10.50 -8.71
N TRP A 73 -0.76 -11.31 -9.68
CA TRP A 73 -0.21 -11.32 -11.03
C TRP A 73 -0.42 -9.99 -11.76
N LEU A 74 -1.51 -9.28 -11.51
CA LEU A 74 -1.83 -8.02 -12.19
C LEU A 74 -0.78 -6.96 -11.87
N PHE A 75 -0.38 -6.86 -10.61
CA PHE A 75 0.67 -5.95 -10.14
C PHE A 75 2.07 -6.35 -10.59
N LYS A 76 2.28 -7.62 -10.98
CA LYS A 76 3.53 -8.11 -11.56
C LYS A 76 3.61 -7.92 -13.08
N ASN A 77 2.51 -7.53 -13.73
CA ASN A 77 2.44 -7.31 -15.18
C ASN A 77 2.06 -5.84 -15.48
N PRO A 78 3.06 -4.95 -15.68
CA PRO A 78 2.81 -3.53 -15.93
C PRO A 78 1.92 -3.25 -17.14
N GLY A 79 2.00 -4.09 -18.19
CA GLY A 79 1.18 -3.94 -19.39
C GLY A 79 -0.30 -4.21 -19.11
N ALA A 80 -0.60 -5.28 -18.37
CA ALA A 80 -1.96 -5.61 -17.96
C ALA A 80 -2.53 -4.53 -17.02
N LEU A 81 -1.75 -4.10 -16.02
CA LEU A 81 -2.16 -3.06 -15.08
C LEU A 81 -2.48 -1.73 -15.79
N HIS A 82 -1.61 -1.27 -16.70
CA HIS A 82 -1.89 -0.06 -17.49
C HIS A 82 -3.15 -0.19 -18.34
N SER A 83 -3.43 -1.37 -18.88
CA SER A 83 -4.64 -1.58 -19.67
C SER A 83 -5.91 -1.50 -18.81
N VAL A 84 -5.88 -2.09 -17.62
CA VAL A 84 -6.98 -2.00 -16.65
C VAL A 84 -7.21 -0.54 -16.22
N LEU A 85 -6.16 0.17 -15.82
CA LEU A 85 -6.25 1.58 -15.40
C LEU A 85 -6.83 2.47 -16.51
N ARG A 86 -6.39 2.28 -17.75
CA ARG A 86 -6.94 2.98 -18.91
C ARG A 86 -8.43 2.68 -19.10
N GLY A 87 -8.84 1.42 -18.95
CA GLY A 87 -10.25 1.02 -19.05
C GLY A 87 -11.11 1.67 -17.96
N ILE A 88 -10.61 1.76 -16.73
CA ILE A 88 -11.30 2.46 -15.62
C ILE A 88 -11.51 3.94 -15.96
N GLU A 89 -10.49 4.62 -16.49
CA GLU A 89 -10.59 6.03 -16.87
C GLU A 89 -11.58 6.24 -18.03
N GLN A 90 -11.55 5.35 -19.04
CA GLN A 90 -12.51 5.36 -20.14
C GLN A 90 -13.95 5.15 -19.65
N ALA A 91 -14.17 4.21 -18.72
CA ALA A 91 -15.48 3.96 -18.13
C ALA A 91 -16.01 5.19 -17.37
N LYS A 92 -15.15 5.82 -16.55
CA LYS A 92 -15.47 7.06 -15.84
C LYS A 92 -15.84 8.20 -16.79
N ALA A 93 -15.18 8.28 -17.95
CA ALA A 93 -15.48 9.24 -19.01
C ALA A 93 -16.70 8.87 -19.88
N GLY A 94 -17.34 7.73 -19.64
CA GLY A 94 -18.47 7.24 -20.45
C GLY A 94 -18.06 6.67 -21.82
N ASN A 95 -16.76 6.46 -22.06
CA ASN A 95 -16.23 5.90 -23.30
C ASN A 95 -16.32 4.37 -23.30
N LEU A 96 -17.54 3.84 -23.18
CA LEU A 96 -17.82 2.42 -23.19
C LEU A 96 -18.45 2.01 -24.52
N LYS A 97 -18.13 0.80 -24.97
CA LYS A 97 -18.79 0.18 -26.11
C LYS A 97 -19.53 -1.06 -25.61
N ASP A 98 -20.85 -1.01 -25.68
CA ASP A 98 -21.68 -2.19 -25.44
C ASP A 98 -21.52 -3.16 -26.63
N LEU A 99 -21.16 -4.39 -26.33
CA LEU A 99 -20.99 -5.47 -27.31
C LEU A 99 -22.11 -6.52 -27.21
N GLY A 100 -23.10 -6.30 -26.34
CA GLY A 100 -24.16 -7.27 -26.07
C GLY A 100 -23.70 -8.36 -25.09
N SER A 101 -24.46 -9.45 -25.05
CA SER A 101 -24.20 -10.58 -24.17
C SER A 101 -23.11 -11.49 -24.73
N PHE A 102 -22.16 -11.88 -23.89
CA PHE A 102 -21.18 -12.93 -24.21
C PHE A 102 -21.65 -14.34 -23.83
N ALA A 103 -22.92 -14.50 -23.43
CA ALA A 103 -23.46 -15.77 -22.98
C ALA A 103 -23.46 -16.87 -24.07
N GLU A 104 -23.50 -16.49 -25.35
CA GLU A 104 -23.46 -17.43 -26.47
C GLU A 104 -22.10 -18.15 -26.59
N ASP A 105 -21.04 -17.58 -26.01
CA ASP A 105 -19.68 -18.15 -26.04
C ASP A 105 -19.33 -18.92 -24.76
N ALA A 106 -20.23 -18.96 -23.77
CA ALA A 106 -20.04 -19.76 -22.57
C ALA A 106 -20.19 -21.24 -22.93
N LYS A 107 -19.08 -21.99 -22.93
CA LYS A 107 -19.15 -23.45 -23.01
C LYS A 107 -19.77 -23.97 -21.71
N GLU A 108 -20.82 -24.78 -21.84
CA GLU A 108 -21.36 -25.53 -20.72
C GLU A 108 -20.29 -26.56 -20.29
N ASP A 109 -19.78 -26.41 -19.06
CA ASP A 109 -18.91 -27.37 -18.37
C ASP A 109 -19.74 -28.51 -17.75
#